data_AF-A0AAV1QMN6-F1
#
_entry.id   AF-A0AAV1QMN6-F1
#
_cell.length_a   1.000
_cell.length_b   1.000
_cell.length_c   1.000
_cell.angle_alpha   90.00
_cell.angle_beta   90.00
_cell.angle_gamma   90.00
#
_symmetry.space_group_name_H-M   'P 1'
#
loop_
_entity.id
_entity.type
_entity.pdbx_description
1 polymer ?
#
loop_
_entity_poly.entity_id
_entity_poly.type
_entity_poly.pdbx_seq_one_letter_code
_entity_poly.pdbx_strand_id
1 'polypeptide(L)'
;MAYVVSIISVVGDAFCVPYPVELIIKKKCRGLFEEHFEVLDVNGNLFLRVGGSCKNFQKKRTMRDPAGFPIITIPKKTVIAGQFIEEKVQTGLLPSSVYNDLMHFR
;
A
#
# COMPACT_ATOMS: atom_id res chain seq x y z
N MET A 1 -5.33 -13.82 -30.09
CA MET A 1 -4.49 -12.67 -29.71
C MET A 1 -3.88 -12.99 -28.35
N ALA A 2 -2.58 -13.31 -28.29
CA ALA A 2 -1.89 -13.54 -27.02
C ALA A 2 -1.39 -12.19 -26.52
N TYR A 3 -1.89 -11.74 -25.36
CA TYR A 3 -1.35 -10.57 -24.70
C TYR A 3 -0.05 -11.00 -24.01
N VAL A 4 1.08 -10.40 -24.40
CA VAL A 4 2.35 -10.64 -23.72
C VAL A 4 2.30 -9.88 -22.40
N VAL A 5 2.15 -10.61 -21.29
CA VAL A 5 2.25 -10.04 -19.95
C VAL A 5 3.73 -9.89 -19.63
N SER A 6 4.23 -8.65 -19.65
CA SER A 6 5.56 -8.32 -19.12
C SER A 6 5.49 -8.31 -17.60
N ILE A 7 6.10 -9.31 -16.97
CA ILE A 7 6.14 -9.44 -15.51
C ILE A 7 7.32 -8.61 -15.01
N ILE A 8 7.03 -7.56 -14.25
CA ILE A 8 8.06 -6.74 -13.60
C ILE A 8 8.10 -7.11 -12.12
N SER A 9 9.26 -7.61 -11.68
CA SER A 9 9.52 -7.96 -10.30
C SER A 9 9.99 -6.71 -9.54
N VAL A 10 9.15 -6.19 -8.64
CA VAL A 10 9.48 -5.02 -7.80
C VAL A 10 9.95 -5.43 -6.41
N VAL A 11 9.42 -6.53 -5.90
CA VAL A 11 9.65 -7.02 -4.54
C VAL A 11 10.43 -8.33 -4.54
N GLY A 12 10.08 -9.21 -5.48
CA GLY A 12 10.70 -10.50 -5.69
C GLY A 12 9.81 -11.38 -6.57
N ASP A 13 10.42 -12.30 -7.31
CA ASP A 13 9.72 -13.11 -8.32
C ASP A 13 8.68 -14.05 -7.71
N ALA A 14 8.81 -14.37 -6.41
CA ALA A 14 7.85 -15.19 -5.68
C ALA A 14 6.45 -14.55 -5.57
N PHE A 15 6.34 -13.23 -5.74
CA PHE A 15 5.05 -12.50 -5.75
C PHE A 15 4.49 -12.33 -7.16
N CYS A 16 5.21 -12.77 -8.19
CA CYS A 16 4.79 -12.70 -9.57
C CYS A 16 4.15 -14.02 -9.98
N VAL A 17 2.86 -13.98 -10.31
CA VAL A 17 2.14 -15.13 -10.86
C VAL A 17 1.62 -14.82 -12.27
N PRO A 18 1.52 -15.82 -13.15
CA PRO A 18 1.15 -15.61 -14.56
C PRO A 18 -0.35 -15.38 -14.79
N TYR A 19 -1.15 -15.34 -13.73
CA TYR A 19 -2.60 -15.14 -13.77
C TYR A 19 -3.01 -14.05 -12.77
N PRO A 20 -4.16 -13.38 -13.00
CA PRO A 20 -4.66 -12.40 -12.04
C PRO A 20 -5.02 -13.08 -10.72
N VAL A 21 -4.57 -12.48 -9.61
CA VAL A 21 -4.93 -12.91 -8.25
C VAL A 21 -5.91 -11.90 -7.67
N GLU A 22 -7.06 -12.39 -7.24
CA GLU A 22 -8.04 -11.60 -6.53
C GLU A 22 -7.70 -11.60 -5.04
N LEU A 23 -7.57 -10.41 -4.46
CA LEU A 23 -7.18 -10.24 -3.06
C LEU A 23 -8.27 -9.49 -2.30
N ILE A 24 -8.65 -10.03 -1.15
CA ILE A 24 -9.65 -9.51 -0.23
C ILE A 24 -8.93 -8.85 0.95
N ILE A 25 -9.23 -7.57 1.20
CA ILE A 25 -8.64 -6.83 2.32
C ILE A 25 -9.60 -6.83 3.50
N LYS A 26 -9.13 -7.31 4.66
CA LYS A 26 -9.86 -7.32 5.92
C LYS A 26 -9.17 -6.46 6.96
N LYS A 27 -9.88 -5.43 7.44
CA LYS A 27 -9.41 -4.60 8.56
C LYS A 27 -9.68 -5.31 9.89
N LYS A 28 -8.65 -5.42 10.73
CA LYS A 28 -8.72 -5.88 12.11
C LYS A 28 -8.17 -4.80 13.03
N CYS A 29 -9.00 -4.30 13.93
CA CYS A 29 -8.56 -3.39 14.98
C CYS A 29 -8.21 -4.22 16.23
N ARG A 30 -6.99 -4.07 16.75
CA ARG A 30 -6.58 -4.72 18.01
C ARG A 30 -6.38 -3.63 19.06
N GLY A 31 -7.35 -3.50 19.96
CA GLY A 31 -7.37 -2.41 20.95
C GLY A 31 -7.71 -1.04 20.32
N LEU A 32 -7.41 0.05 21.05
CA LEU A 32 -7.85 1.41 20.70
C LEU A 32 -7.01 2.09 19.61
N PHE A 33 -5.79 1.60 19.32
CA PHE A 33 -4.80 2.37 18.54
C PHE A 33 -3.98 1.53 17.56
N GLU A 34 -4.26 0.22 17.43
CA GLU A 34 -3.55 -0.68 16.53
C GLU A 34 -4.46 -1.08 15.38
N GLU A 35 -4.05 -0.70 14.16
CA GLU A 35 -4.73 -1.07 12.93
C GLU A 35 -3.93 -2.15 12.22
N HIS A 36 -4.58 -3.28 11.98
CA HIS A 36 -4.02 -4.36 11.18
C HIS A 36 -4.91 -4.58 9.98
N PHE A 37 -4.28 -4.91 8.86
CA PHE A 37 -4.98 -5.36 7.67
C PHE A 37 -4.45 -6.74 7.31
N GLU A 38 -5.37 -7.64 7.02
CA GLU A 38 -5.08 -8.95 6.46
C GLU A 38 -5.49 -8.93 5.01
N VAL A 39 -4.57 -9.27 4.13
CA VAL A 39 -4.82 -9.47 2.72
C VAL A 39 -4.96 -10.97 2.54
N LEU A 40 -6.13 -11.39 2.09
CA LEU A 40 -6.53 -12.77 1.91
C LEU A 40 -6.72 -13.05 0.42
N ASP A 41 -6.49 -14.28 -0.01
CA ASP A 41 -6.94 -14.77 -1.31
C ASP A 41 -8.46 -15.07 -1.27
N VAL A 42 -9.08 -15.31 -2.43
CA VAL A 42 -10.51 -15.70 -2.54
C VAL A 42 -10.82 -16.99 -1.77
N ASN A 43 -9.82 -17.85 -1.60
CA ASN A 43 -9.90 -19.09 -0.83
C ASN A 43 -9.83 -18.85 0.70
N GLY A 44 -9.61 -17.61 1.14
CA GLY A 44 -9.44 -17.26 2.56
C GLY A 44 -8.03 -17.49 3.10
N ASN A 45 -7.07 -17.84 2.23
CA ASN A 45 -5.66 -18.00 2.63
C ASN A 45 -5.02 -16.66 2.90
N LEU A 46 -4.29 -16.55 4.01
CA LEU A 46 -3.55 -15.34 4.34
C LEU A 46 -2.41 -15.15 3.35
N PHE A 47 -2.46 -14.05 2.61
CA PHE A 47 -1.43 -13.66 1.65
C PHE A 47 -0.42 -12.73 2.33
N LEU A 48 -0.90 -11.64 2.96
CA LEU A 48 -0.05 -10.62 3.58
C LEU A 48 -0.70 -10.04 4.83
N ARG A 49 0.13 -9.58 5.77
CA ARG A 49 -0.30 -8.82 6.96
C ARG A 49 0.31 -7.44 6.92
N VAL A 50 -0.52 -6.42 6.94
CA VAL A 50 -0.06 -5.03 7.04
C VAL A 50 -0.36 -4.52 8.43
N GLY A 51 0.69 -4.19 9.18
CA GLY A 51 0.58 -3.64 10.52
C GLY A 51 1.03 -2.19 10.60
N GLY A 52 0.33 -1.42 11.43
CA GLY A 52 0.71 -0.05 11.80
C GLY A 52 -0.08 0.44 13.02
N SER A 53 0.43 1.46 13.70
CA SER A 53 -0.33 2.16 14.73
C SER A 53 -0.96 3.42 14.15
N CYS A 54 -2.23 3.68 14.50
CA CYS A 54 -2.93 4.91 14.14
C CYS A 54 -2.37 6.15 14.86
N LYS A 55 -1.56 5.99 15.91
CA LYS A 55 -0.93 7.13 16.57
C LYS A 55 0.15 7.72 15.66
N ASN A 56 0.28 9.05 15.66
CA ASN A 56 1.33 9.84 14.97
C ASN A 56 2.78 9.36 15.17
N PHE A 57 3.02 8.36 16.02
CA PHE A 57 4.31 7.76 16.33
C PHE A 57 4.73 6.65 15.37
N GLN A 58 3.80 5.95 14.70
CA GLN A 58 4.18 5.02 13.62
C GLN A 58 4.09 5.72 12.27
N LYS A 59 5.15 6.48 11.95
CA LYS A 59 5.35 7.04 10.60
C LYS A 59 5.68 5.97 9.55
N LYS A 60 5.43 4.68 9.79
CA LYS A 60 5.71 3.60 8.84
C LYS A 60 4.69 2.48 8.96
N ARG A 61 4.31 1.91 7.83
CA ARG A 61 3.53 0.67 7.75
C ARG A 61 4.44 -0.45 7.28
N THR A 62 4.35 -1.62 7.92
CA THR A 62 5.16 -2.77 7.55
C THR A 62 4.26 -3.88 7.04
N MET A 63 4.49 -4.31 5.82
CA MET A 63 3.88 -5.47 5.21
C MET A 63 4.73 -6.70 5.53
N ARG A 64 4.08 -7.75 6.02
CA ARG A 64 4.69 -9.01 6.44
C ARG A 64 4.05 -10.16 5.68
N ASP A 65 4.84 -11.20 5.48
CA ASP A 65 4.36 -12.46 4.94
C ASP A 65 3.49 -13.21 6.00
N PRO A 66 2.90 -14.36 5.63
CA PRO A 66 2.13 -15.19 6.55
C PRO A 66 2.96 -15.76 7.71
N ALA A 67 4.27 -15.96 7.51
CA ALA A 67 5.21 -16.42 8.53
C ALA A 67 5.65 -15.30 9.51
N GLY A 68 5.33 -14.05 9.22
CA GLY A 68 5.64 -12.87 10.03
C GLY A 68 6.93 -12.12 9.65
N PHE A 69 7.63 -12.54 8.60
CA PHE A 69 8.80 -11.85 8.06
C PHE A 69 8.40 -10.57 7.31
N PRO A 70 9.11 -9.45 7.52
CA PRO A 70 8.82 -8.20 6.83
C PRO A 70 9.21 -8.28 5.35
N ILE A 71 8.28 -7.95 4.46
CA ILE A 71 8.49 -7.91 3.01
C ILE A 71 8.86 -6.48 2.59
N ILE A 72 8.00 -5.51 2.93
CA ILE A 72 8.20 -4.09 2.61
C ILE A 72 7.85 -3.25 3.83
N THR A 73 8.63 -2.19 4.03
CA THR A 73 8.30 -1.12 4.97
C THR A 73 8.06 0.16 4.19
N ILE A 74 6.86 0.73 4.32
CA ILE A 74 6.47 1.98 3.69
C ILE A 74 6.54 3.09 4.75
N PRO A 75 7.59 3.93 4.73
CA PRO A 75 7.63 5.11 5.57
C PRO A 75 6.70 6.20 5.02
N LYS A 76 6.05 6.94 5.91
CA LYS A 76 5.34 8.18 5.61
C LYS A 76 6.38 9.21 5.20
N LYS A 77 6.32 9.64 3.94
CA LYS A 77 7.10 10.79 3.47
C LYS A 77 6.68 12.00 4.31
N THR A 78 7.62 12.53 5.10
CA THR A 78 7.39 13.79 5.81
C THR A 78 7.57 14.88 4.76
N VAL A 79 6.46 15.45 4.29
CA VAL A 79 6.53 16.71 3.55
C VAL A 79 6.85 17.77 4.59
N ILE A 80 8.12 18.14 4.69
CA ILE A 80 8.51 19.36 5.40
C ILE A 80 7.96 20.49 4.53
N ALA A 81 7.09 21.34 5.09
CA ALA A 81 6.54 22.50 4.39
C ALA A 81 7.72 23.37 3.93
N GLY A 82 8.10 23.25 2.65
CA GLY A 82 9.30 23.88 2.09
C GLY A 82 10.07 23.05 1.06
N GLN A 83 9.88 21.73 0.98
CA GLN A 83 10.45 20.90 -0.09
C GLN A 83 9.36 20.29 -0.95
N PHE A 84 8.73 21.15 -1.76
CA PHE A 84 8.17 20.71 -3.03
C PHE A 84 9.36 20.32 -3.91
N ILE A 85 9.57 19.01 -4.07
CA ILE A 85 10.38 18.53 -5.19
C ILE A 85 9.49 18.76 -6.40
N GLU A 86 9.71 19.89 -7.09
CA GLU A 86 9.16 20.17 -8.40
C GLU A 86 9.70 19.11 -9.36
N GLU A 87 9.06 17.93 -9.39
CA GLU A 87 9.14 17.07 -10.55
C GLU A 87 8.17 17.66 -11.59
N LYS A 88 8.62 18.71 -12.28
CA LYS A 88 7.97 19.17 -13.50
C LYS A 88 8.12 18.08 -14.56
N VAL A 89 7.23 17.11 -14.53
CA VAL A 89 6.84 16.38 -15.75
C VAL A 89 5.67 17.15 -16.36
N GLN A 90 6.02 17.84 -17.44
CA GLN A 90 5.18 18.63 -18.31
C GLN A 90 4.00 17.81 -18.86
N THR A 91 2.86 17.77 -18.19
CA THR A 91 1.53 17.58 -18.82
C THR A 91 0.45 18.31 -18.03
N GLY A 92 -0.38 19.08 -18.72
CA GLY A 92 -1.27 20.12 -18.19
C GLY A 92 -2.23 19.72 -17.06
N LEU A 93 -2.19 20.56 -16.02
CA LEU A 93 -3.30 21.15 -15.27
C LEU A 93 -4.49 20.25 -14.84
N LEU A 94 -4.55 19.94 -13.53
CA LEU A 94 -5.77 20.12 -12.74
C LEU A 94 -5.44 20.81 -11.41
N PRO A 95 -6.23 21.82 -10.97
CA PRO A 95 -5.96 22.60 -9.77
C PRO A 95 -6.19 21.82 -8.47
N SER A 96 -5.50 22.28 -7.43
CA SER A 96 -5.38 21.74 -6.08
C SER A 96 -6.67 21.57 -5.27
N SER A 97 -7.83 21.97 -5.82
CA SER A 97 -9.14 21.78 -5.18
C SER A 97 -9.63 20.34 -5.18
N VAL A 98 -9.21 19.51 -6.14
CA VAL A 98 -9.65 18.10 -6.24
C VAL A 98 -8.98 17.22 -5.19
N TYR A 99 -7.82 17.62 -4.66
CA TYR A 99 -7.05 16.79 -3.73
C TYR A 99 -7.62 16.79 -2.29
N ASN A 100 -8.39 17.82 -1.91
CA ASN A 100 -8.97 17.92 -0.57
C ASN A 100 -10.23 17.05 -0.37
N ASP A 101 -10.90 16.64 -1.45
CA ASP A 101 -12.05 15.72 -1.40
C ASP A 101 -11.61 14.27 -1.15
N LEU A 102 -10.42 13.87 -1.61
CA LEU A 102 -9.88 12.52 -1.41
C LEU A 102 -9.35 12.29 0.02
N MET A 103 -9.14 13.34 0.80
CA MET A 103 -8.75 13.26 2.21
C MET A 103 -9.96 13.13 3.16
N HIS A 104 -11.20 13.16 2.64
CA HIS A 104 -12.44 13.01 3.42
C HIS A 104 -13.07 11.61 3.37
N PHE A 105 -12.53 10.65 2.62
CA PHE A 105 -12.95 9.25 2.74
C PHE A 105 -12.24 8.59 3.91
N ARG A 106 -12.88 8.78 5.07
CA ARG A 106 -12.57 8.20 6.37
C ARG A 106 -12.97 6.73 6.47
#